data_AF-A0A525C558-F1
#
_entry.id   AF-A0A525C558-F1
#
_cell.length_a   1.000
_cell.length_b   1.000
_cell.length_c   1.000
_cell.angle_alpha   90.00
_cell.angle_beta   90.00
_cell.angle_gamma   90.00
#
_symmetry.space_group_name_H-M   'P 1'
#
loop_
_entity.id
_entity.type
_entity.pdbx_description
1 polymer ?
#
loop_
_entity_poly.entity_id
_entity_poly.type
_entity_poly.pdbx_seq_one_letter_code
_entity_poly.pdbx_strand_id
1 'polypeptide(L)'
;MAYVAVRGGDQAIESSLEQLAEQRKQDLTGMRSLIDQVMSEGSLYDEEIAYTALLQAEGSPEEAVFLIRAHRSTLIRKGYSHVVDTSRMAV
;
A
#
# COMPACT_ATOMS: atom_id res chain seq x y z
N MET A 1 6.91 -43.40 21.53
CA MET A 1 6.13 -42.91 20.38
C MET A 1 7.03 -41.95 19.59
N ALA A 2 7.07 -42.07 18.26
CA ALA A 2 7.90 -41.21 17.41
C ALA A 2 7.03 -40.10 16.77
N TYR A 3 7.58 -38.90 16.63
CA TYR A 3 6.95 -37.80 15.90
C TYR A 3 7.19 -37.94 14.39
N VAL A 4 6.26 -37.45 13.58
CA VAL A 4 6.34 -37.43 12.11
C VAL A 4 6.14 -36.02 11.58
N ALA A 5 6.82 -35.69 10.48
CA ALA A 5 6.63 -34.40 9.83
C ALA A 5 5.22 -34.28 9.25
N VAL A 6 4.58 -33.13 9.45
CA VAL A 6 3.26 -32.80 8.92
C VAL A 6 3.32 -31.45 8.20
N ARG A 7 2.39 -31.23 7.26
CA ARG A 7 2.21 -29.94 6.60
C ARG A 7 1.07 -29.19 7.29
N GLY A 8 1.24 -27.89 7.47
CA GLY A 8 0.21 -26.98 7.99
C GLY A 8 0.51 -25.51 7.76
N GLY A 9 1.61 -25.18 7.05
CA GLY A 9 2.04 -23.80 6.83
C GLY A 9 1.01 -22.98 6.06
N ASP A 10 0.46 -23.54 4.98
CA ASP A 10 -0.54 -22.85 4.15
C ASP A 10 -1.78 -22.47 4.97
N GLN A 11 -2.30 -23.42 5.76
CA GLN A 11 -3.44 -23.18 6.65
C GLN A 11 -3.13 -22.16 7.76
N ALA A 12 -1.89 -22.17 8.28
CA ALA A 12 -1.46 -21.21 9.28
C ALA A 12 -1.35 -19.79 8.69
N ILE A 13 -0.84 -19.66 7.47
CA ILE A 13 -0.76 -18.38 6.75
C ILE A 13 -2.16 -17.86 6.45
N GLU A 14 -3.05 -18.69 5.92
CA GLU A 14 -4.43 -18.32 5.60
C GLU A 14 -5.17 -17.81 6.84
N SER A 15 -5.13 -18.57 7.94
CA SER A 15 -5.76 -18.15 9.19
C SER A 15 -5.16 -16.86 9.76
N SER A 16 -3.84 -16.65 9.59
CA SER A 16 -3.19 -15.40 10.00
C SER A 16 -3.66 -14.21 9.18
N LEU A 17 -3.87 -14.38 7.87
CA LEU A 17 -4.36 -13.30 6.99
C LEU A 17 -5.82 -12.95 7.28
N GLU A 18 -6.66 -13.95 7.57
CA GLU A 18 -8.05 -13.75 7.99
C GLU A 18 -8.12 -12.93 9.28
N GLN A 19 -7.34 -13.31 10.29
CA GLN A 19 -7.28 -12.58 11.56
C GLN A 19 -6.83 -11.13 11.36
N LEU A 20 -5.83 -10.90 10.51
CA LEU A 20 -5.37 -9.55 10.18
C LEU A 20 -6.48 -8.74 9.50
N ALA A 21 -7.18 -9.34 8.53
CA ALA A 21 -8.28 -8.67 7.82
C ALA A 21 -9.43 -8.26 8.75
N GLU A 22 -9.76 -9.07 9.76
CA GLU A 22 -10.77 -8.71 10.77
C GLU A 22 -10.34 -7.55 11.68
N GLN A 23 -9.04 -7.43 11.94
CA GLN A 23 -8.46 -6.40 12.80
C GLN A 23 -8.28 -5.06 12.09
N ARG A 24 -8.27 -5.03 10.75
CA ARG A 24 -8.20 -3.79 9.95
C ARG A 24 -9.42 -2.90 10.18
N LYS A 25 -9.32 -2.04 11.18
CA LYS A 25 -10.25 -0.95 11.45
C LYS A 25 -9.43 0.28 11.80
N GLN A 26 -9.09 1.05 10.77
CA GLN A 26 -8.42 2.33 10.95
C GLN A 26 -9.19 3.41 10.21
N ASP A 27 -9.46 4.49 10.94
CA ASP A 27 -9.93 5.73 10.35
C ASP A 27 -8.71 6.63 10.13
N LEU A 28 -8.31 6.79 8.87
CA LEU A 28 -7.19 7.63 8.47
C LEU A 28 -7.64 9.06 8.09
N THR A 29 -8.88 9.43 8.44
CA THR A 29 -9.40 10.78 8.20
C THR A 29 -8.49 11.82 8.84
N GLY A 30 -8.07 12.80 8.03
CA GLY A 30 -7.18 13.88 8.46
C GLY A 30 -5.68 13.60 8.32
N MET A 31 -5.27 12.40 7.89
CA MET A 31 -3.85 12.05 7.67
C MET A 31 -3.32 12.44 6.29
N ARG A 32 -3.69 13.62 5.78
CA ARG A 32 -3.36 14.05 4.41
C ARG A 32 -1.86 14.01 4.11
N SER A 33 -1.02 14.49 5.03
CA SER A 33 0.43 14.48 4.85
C SER A 33 1.04 13.08 4.75
N LEU A 34 0.42 12.08 5.38
CA LEU A 34 0.85 10.69 5.28
C LEU A 34 0.51 10.12 3.90
N ILE A 35 -0.68 10.45 3.38
CA ILE A 35 -1.09 10.10 2.01
C ILE A 35 -0.13 10.75 1.00
N ASP A 36 0.20 12.03 1.18
CA ASP A 36 1.17 12.75 0.35
C ASP A 36 2.56 12.09 0.38
N GLN A 37 3.04 11.69 1.57
CA GLN A 37 4.30 10.97 1.73
C GLN A 37 4.29 9.64 0.96
N VAL A 38 3.23 8.85 1.11
CA VAL A 38 3.08 7.54 0.48
C VAL A 38 3.00 7.66 -1.05
N MET A 39 2.27 8.64 -1.58
CA MET A 39 2.24 8.92 -3.03
C MET A 39 3.64 9.28 -3.56
N SER A 40 4.34 10.16 -2.82
CA SER A 40 5.68 10.63 -3.17
C SER A 40 6.69 9.48 -3.21
N GLU A 41 6.79 8.70 -2.13
CA GLU A 41 7.73 7.59 -2.04
C GLU A 41 7.32 6.39 -2.92
N GLY A 42 6.02 6.15 -3.09
CA GLY A 42 5.46 5.13 -3.97
C GLY A 42 5.66 5.40 -5.46
N SER A 43 6.00 6.64 -5.82
CA SER A 43 6.14 7.11 -7.21
C SER A 43 4.87 6.91 -8.05
N LEU A 44 3.71 7.02 -7.42
CA LEU A 44 2.40 6.96 -8.05
C LEU A 44 1.51 8.02 -7.41
N TYR A 45 1.20 9.06 -8.18
CA TYR A 45 0.31 10.13 -7.74
C TYR A 45 -1.14 9.70 -7.96
N ASP A 46 -1.73 9.12 -6.92
CA ASP A 46 -3.14 8.71 -6.86
C ASP A 46 -3.55 8.62 -5.37
N GLU A 47 -4.41 9.54 -4.93
CA GLU A 47 -4.79 9.69 -3.52
C GLU A 47 -5.61 8.51 -3.01
N GLU A 48 -6.52 7.98 -3.84
CA GLU A 48 -7.39 6.85 -3.46
C GLU A 48 -6.58 5.55 -3.33
N ILE A 49 -5.64 5.31 -4.25
CA ILE A 49 -4.74 4.16 -4.17
C ILE A 49 -3.82 4.29 -2.95
N ALA A 50 -3.28 5.48 -2.67
CA ALA A 50 -2.41 5.68 -1.52
C ALA A 50 -3.14 5.53 -0.18
N TYR A 51 -4.35 6.08 -0.08
CA TYR A 51 -5.23 5.87 1.06
C TYR A 51 -5.57 4.40 1.26
N THR A 52 -5.91 3.68 0.19
CA THR A 52 -6.21 2.23 0.25
C THR A 52 -5.00 1.42 0.68
N ALA A 53 -3.80 1.74 0.18
CA ALA A 53 -2.57 1.07 0.58
C ALA A 53 -2.27 1.30 2.06
N LEU A 54 -2.50 2.51 2.58
CA LEU A 54 -2.36 2.81 4.00
C LEU A 54 -3.36 2.04 4.86
N LEU A 55 -4.62 1.89 4.43
CA LEU A 55 -5.60 1.06 5.12
C LEU A 55 -5.19 -0.42 5.14
N GLN A 56 -4.63 -0.93 4.03
CA GLN A 56 -4.15 -2.32 3.95
C GLN A 56 -2.91 -2.56 4.82
N ALA A 57 -2.05 -1.55 4.91
CA ALA A 57 -0.81 -1.54 5.70
C ALA A 57 -1.03 -1.20 7.18
N GLU A 58 -2.28 -1.06 7.64
CA GLU A 58 -2.60 -0.65 9.01
C GLU A 58 -1.84 0.63 9.42
N GLY A 59 -1.75 1.59 8.50
CA GLY A 59 -1.13 2.88 8.73
C GLY A 59 0.40 2.87 8.69
N SER A 60 1.05 1.72 8.44
CA SER A 60 2.49 1.67 8.19
C SER A 60 2.82 2.30 6.83
N PRO A 61 3.60 3.41 6.80
CA PRO A 61 4.00 4.03 5.54
C PRO A 61 4.95 3.14 4.74
N GLU A 62 5.83 2.37 5.38
CA GLU A 62 6.81 1.52 4.71
C GLU A 62 6.12 0.41 3.91
N GLU A 63 5.13 -0.24 4.53
CA GLU A 63 4.33 -1.29 3.88
C GLU A 63 3.40 -0.69 2.82
N ALA A 64 2.77 0.46 3.08
CA ALA A 64 1.93 1.14 2.09
C ALA A 64 2.73 1.52 0.83
N VAL A 65 3.94 2.06 1.00
CA VAL A 65 4.85 2.38 -0.10
C VAL A 65 5.26 1.12 -0.85
N PHE A 66 5.52 0.01 -0.15
CA PHE A 66 5.81 -1.27 -0.77
C PHE A 66 4.63 -1.76 -1.63
N LEU A 67 3.40 -1.74 -1.10
CA LEU A 67 2.18 -2.13 -1.81
C LEU A 67 1.97 -1.29 -3.09
N ILE A 68 2.17 0.03 -3.02
CA ILE A 68 2.01 0.92 -4.18
C ILE A 68 3.08 0.63 -5.23
N ARG A 69 4.33 0.43 -4.84
CA ARG A 69 5.41 0.09 -5.79
C ARG A 69 5.14 -1.24 -6.47
N ALA A 70 4.62 -2.23 -5.73
CA ALA A 70 4.18 -3.50 -6.29
C ALA A 70 3.03 -3.31 -7.27
N HIS A 71 1.98 -2.56 -6.90
CA HIS A 71 0.86 -2.25 -7.79
C HIS A 71 1.31 -1.53 -9.07
N ARG A 72 2.14 -0.49 -8.95
CA ARG A 72 2.70 0.26 -10.08
C ARG A 72 3.44 -0.64 -11.06
N SER A 73 4.08 -1.71 -10.59
CA SER A 73 4.77 -2.67 -11.46
C SER A 73 3.83 -3.47 -12.38
N THR A 74 2.55 -3.55 -12.03
CA THR A 74 1.49 -4.22 -12.82
C THR A 74 0.88 -3.32 -13.89
N LEU A 75 1.13 -2.00 -13.83
CA LEU A 75 0.50 -1.01 -14.71
C LEU A 75 1.30 -0.80 -16.00
N ILE A 76 0.57 -0.67 -17.12
CA ILE A 76 1.16 -0.29 -18.40
C ILE A 76 1.51 1.20 -18.39
N ARG A 77 2.72 1.55 -18.85
CA ARG A 77 3.10 2.95 -19.07
C ARG A 77 2.44 3.48 -20.35
N LYS A 78 1.36 4.26 -20.18
CA LYS A 78 0.59 4.84 -21.30
C LYS A 78 1.32 5.95 -22.05
N GLY A 79 2.27 6.63 -21.41
CA GLY A 79 3.02 7.73 -22.02
C GLY A 79 3.92 8.46 -21.02
N TYR A 80 4.47 9.59 -21.47
CA TYR A 80 5.26 10.52 -20.67
C TYR A 80 4.61 11.90 -20.69
N SER A 81 4.67 12.64 -19.58
CA SER A 81 4.22 14.01 -19.53
C SER A 81 5.28 14.96 -20.12
N HIS A 82 4.84 16.18 -20.45
CA HIS A 82 5.77 17.28 -20.67
C HIS A 82 6.36 17.76 -19.34
N VAL A 83 7.49 18.45 -19.40
CA VAL A 83 8.09 19.12 -18.23
C VAL A 83 7.10 20.18 -17.72
N VAL A 84 6.87 20.17 -16.41
CA VAL A 84 6.01 21.16 -15.72
C VAL A 84 6.73 22.51 -15.63
N ASP A 85 6.06 23.59 -16.04
CA ASP A 85 6.49 24.98 -15.79
C ASP A 85 5.95 25.44 -14.43
N THR A 86 6.83 25.51 -13.44
CA THR A 86 6.47 25.88 -12.06
C THR A 86 6.23 27.37 -11.88
N SER A 87 6.54 28.23 -12.86
CA SER A 87 6.33 29.68 -12.76
C SER A 87 4.85 30.09 -12.73
N ARG A 88 3.97 29.20 -13.19
CA ARG A 88 2.51 29.41 -13.26
C ARG A 88 1.74 28.63 -12.19
N MET A 89 2.41 28.16 -11.14
CA MET A 89 1.78 27.45 -10.05
C MET A 89 0.78 28.38 -9.33
N ALA A 90 -0.47 27.93 -9.18
CA ALA A 90 -1.45 28.63 -8.38
C ALA A 90 -1.16 28.40 -6.89
N VAL A 91 -1.21 29.47 -6.10
CA VAL A 91 -1.05 29.47 -4.64
C VAL A 91 -2.41 29.66 -4.00
#